data_AF-A0A9W7FQY7-F1
#
_entry.id   AF-A0A9W7FQY7-F1
#
_cell.length_a   1.000
_cell.length_b   1.000
_cell.length_c   1.000
_cell.angle_alpha   90.00
_cell.angle_beta   90.00
_cell.angle_gamma   90.00
#
_symmetry.space_group_name_H-M   'P 1'
#
loop_
_entity.id
_entity.type
_entity.pdbx_description
1 polymer ?
#
loop_
_entity_poly.entity_id
_entity_poly.type
_entity_poly.pdbx_seq_one_letter_code
_entity_poly.pdbx_strand_id
1 'polypeptide(L)'
;MPRFSDDWVVDRSMFEYVNQGSCTCCGISHAGMNMMDFMEACTDLETDDGKKEVQSPWPPFMKQEIWGSRVRIRKVMKEEMVNTYKSRFDTHGPAMRSYLNQLSGKDLTRLFQLPRSEVAEIVKEKYDIDGAFLVVFCAVVEQVANFPITGYTDDGRGASELRFERTLVFNKRGGFGLNFEEELEAADIFVDFMEALGGPKLMPRRPRSVVVEEGKGGEEEEEEEEEEVKGVRGQSFRADRRLARLVIARYWADRFYSMFLKSLDKKEEEVKVGEEEKVEGSKEGGLFMPPALSNLDKLKL
;
A
#
# COMPACT_ATOMS: atom_id res chain seq x y z
N MET A 1 12.93 9.13 28.11
CA MET A 1 12.25 8.19 27.20
C MET A 1 12.89 8.32 25.83
N PRO A 2 13.34 7.21 25.20
CA PRO A 2 13.89 7.25 23.84
C PRO A 2 12.84 7.83 22.87
N ARG A 3 13.28 8.69 21.95
CA ARG A 3 12.38 9.27 20.94
C ARG A 3 11.94 8.15 20.00
N PHE A 4 10.66 8.14 19.62
CA PHE A 4 10.07 7.14 18.72
C PHE A 4 10.02 5.71 19.29
N SER A 5 10.23 5.49 20.58
CA SER A 5 9.91 4.18 21.18
C SER A 5 8.40 3.96 21.29
N ASP A 6 8.00 2.72 21.60
CA ASP A 6 6.59 2.39 21.84
C ASP A 6 6.00 3.21 23.01
N ASP A 7 6.76 3.41 24.09
CA ASP A 7 6.33 4.31 25.18
C ASP A 7 6.13 5.76 24.70
N TRP A 8 6.98 6.23 23.76
CA TRP A 8 6.83 7.56 23.17
C TRP A 8 5.55 7.66 22.34
N VAL A 9 5.17 6.61 21.62
CA VAL A 9 3.90 6.55 20.89
C VAL A 9 2.74 6.67 21.86
N VAL A 10 2.76 5.95 22.98
CA VAL A 10 1.71 6.03 24.01
C VAL A 10 1.60 7.44 24.58
N ASP A 11 2.72 8.02 25.04
CA ASP A 11 2.74 9.33 25.68
C ASP A 11 2.32 10.44 24.71
N ARG A 12 2.82 10.39 23.47
CA ARG A 12 2.42 11.33 22.43
C ARG A 12 0.93 11.23 22.12
N SER A 13 0.43 10.00 21.94
CA SER A 13 -0.97 9.81 21.55
C SER A 13 -1.90 10.27 22.66
N MET A 14 -1.57 9.98 23.92
CA MET A 14 -2.31 10.51 25.07
C MET A 14 -2.27 12.03 25.14
N PHE A 15 -1.10 12.63 24.94
CA PHE A 15 -0.96 14.09 24.94
C PHE A 15 -1.79 14.75 23.83
N GLU A 16 -1.70 14.26 22.60
CA GLU A 16 -2.45 14.81 21.46
C GLU A 16 -3.96 14.61 21.60
N TYR A 17 -4.38 13.43 22.07
CA TYR A 17 -5.79 13.11 22.30
C TYR A 17 -6.42 13.99 23.39
N VAL A 18 -5.74 14.15 24.54
CA VAL A 18 -6.23 14.98 25.66
C VAL A 18 -6.26 16.46 25.30
N ASN A 19 -5.27 16.95 24.54
CA ASN A 19 -5.17 18.36 24.18
C ASN A 19 -6.03 18.76 22.97
N GLN A 20 -6.83 17.85 22.40
CA GLN A 20 -7.68 18.12 21.23
C GLN A 20 -6.94 18.84 20.08
N GLY A 21 -5.67 18.48 19.87
CA GLY A 21 -4.78 19.16 18.92
C GLY A 21 -5.20 18.95 17.47
N SER A 22 -6.15 19.76 17.02
CA SER A 22 -6.72 19.95 15.67
C SER A 22 -7.53 18.80 15.04
N CYS A 23 -8.82 18.69 15.39
CA CYS A 23 -9.90 18.48 14.41
C CYS A 23 -11.27 18.92 14.96
N THR A 24 -11.96 19.77 14.19
CA THR A 24 -13.24 20.42 14.51
C THR A 24 -14.38 19.78 13.70
N CYS A 25 -14.72 18.51 13.96
CA CYS A 25 -15.87 17.76 13.40
C CYS A 25 -15.65 16.29 13.85
N CYS A 26 -16.53 15.49 14.43
CA CYS A 26 -17.98 15.41 14.50
C CYS A 26 -18.34 14.64 15.78
N GLY A 27 -19.49 14.91 16.41
CA GLY A 27 -20.17 13.85 17.14
C GLY A 27 -20.83 12.90 16.14
N ILE A 28 -20.76 11.58 16.35
CA ILE A 28 -21.86 10.61 16.15
C ILE A 28 -21.46 9.20 16.64
N SER A 29 -22.43 8.63 17.35
CA SER A 29 -22.85 7.25 17.62
C SER A 29 -21.97 6.06 17.25
N HIS A 30 -21.67 5.27 18.30
CA HIS A 30 -21.38 3.84 18.21
C HIS A 30 -22.50 3.09 17.48
N ALA A 31 -22.31 2.77 16.21
CA ALA A 31 -23.09 1.72 15.56
C ALA A 31 -22.61 0.37 16.09
N GLY A 32 -23.40 -0.21 17.00
CA GLY A 32 -23.15 -1.52 17.59
C GLY A 32 -23.24 -2.61 16.54
N MET A 33 -22.09 -3.08 16.07
CA MET A 33 -21.96 -4.37 15.39
C MET A 33 -21.56 -5.44 16.40
N ASN A 34 -22.05 -6.67 16.21
CA ASN A 34 -21.75 -7.81 17.06
C ASN A 34 -20.24 -8.11 17.04
N MET A 35 -19.60 -7.94 18.21
CA MET A 35 -18.14 -8.02 18.38
C MET A 35 -17.59 -9.44 18.10
N MET A 36 -18.40 -10.48 18.28
CA MET A 36 -17.99 -11.88 18.07
C MET A 36 -17.84 -12.22 16.58
N ASP A 37 -18.84 -11.91 15.75
CA ASP A 37 -18.78 -12.12 14.29
C ASP A 37 -17.65 -11.30 13.64
N PHE A 38 -17.29 -10.18 14.27
CA PHE A 38 -16.21 -9.28 13.86
C PHE A 38 -14.81 -9.80 14.22
N MET A 39 -14.67 -10.48 15.37
CA MET A 39 -13.40 -11.10 15.79
C MET A 39 -13.07 -12.35 14.95
N GLU A 40 -14.09 -13.13 14.58
CA GLU A 40 -13.92 -14.35 13.76
C GLU A 40 -13.57 -14.04 12.29
N ALA A 41 -14.05 -12.91 11.74
CA ALA A 41 -13.66 -12.42 10.42
C ALA A 41 -12.18 -11.97 10.34
N CYS A 42 -11.54 -11.79 11.50
CA CYS A 42 -10.20 -11.23 11.64
C CYS A 42 -9.21 -12.24 12.24
N THR A 43 -9.26 -13.50 11.80
CA THR A 43 -8.21 -14.51 12.06
C THR A 43 -6.81 -14.13 11.53
N ASP A 44 -6.71 -13.04 10.76
CA ASP A 44 -5.45 -12.35 10.36
C ASP A 44 -5.17 -11.06 11.17
N LEU A 45 -5.91 -10.79 12.26
CA LEU A 45 -5.31 -10.06 13.37
C LEU A 45 -4.09 -10.89 13.73
N GLU A 46 -2.90 -10.32 13.64
CA GLU A 46 -1.79 -10.90 14.37
C GLU A 46 -2.23 -10.98 15.82
N THR A 47 -2.54 -12.21 16.23
CA THR A 47 -2.82 -12.62 17.60
C THR A 47 -1.64 -12.33 18.52
N ASP A 48 -0.48 -11.97 17.96
CA ASP A 48 0.77 -11.60 18.61
C ASP A 48 0.58 -10.53 19.71
N ASP A 49 -0.39 -9.60 19.55
CA ASP A 49 -0.70 -8.59 20.58
C ASP A 49 -2.04 -8.80 21.29
N GLY A 50 -2.92 -9.69 20.82
CA GLY A 50 -4.25 -9.89 21.40
C GLY A 50 -4.21 -10.29 22.89
N LYS A 51 -3.17 -11.04 23.29
CA LYS A 51 -2.90 -11.42 24.69
C LYS A 51 -2.30 -10.26 25.52
N LYS A 52 -1.53 -9.35 24.91
CA LYS A 52 -0.87 -8.20 25.57
C LYS A 52 -1.74 -6.94 25.64
N GLU A 53 -2.72 -6.81 24.74
CA GLU A 53 -3.70 -5.73 24.73
C GLU A 53 -4.62 -5.74 25.98
N VAL A 54 -4.59 -6.80 26.78
CA VAL A 54 -5.28 -6.85 28.08
C VAL A 54 -4.80 -5.72 28.99
N GLN A 55 -3.51 -5.33 28.93
CA GLN A 55 -2.91 -4.22 29.70
C GLN A 55 -2.72 -2.96 28.85
N SER A 56 -3.77 -2.53 28.16
CA SER A 56 -3.75 -1.27 27.39
C SER A 56 -3.34 -0.09 28.27
N PRO A 57 -2.46 0.82 27.82
CA PRO A 57 -2.03 1.99 28.59
C PRO A 57 -3.06 3.13 28.50
N TRP A 58 -4.09 2.97 27.65
CA TRP A 58 -5.11 3.97 27.41
C TRP A 58 -6.37 3.69 28.24
N PRO A 59 -7.17 4.72 28.55
CA PRO A 59 -8.48 4.55 29.16
C PRO A 59 -9.39 3.60 28.35
N PRO A 60 -10.35 2.89 28.98
CA PRO A 60 -11.17 1.88 28.32
C PRO A 60 -11.89 2.36 27.05
N PHE A 61 -12.39 3.60 27.02
CA PHE A 61 -13.08 4.14 25.84
C PHE A 61 -12.12 4.31 24.65
N MET A 62 -10.91 4.84 24.89
CA MET A 62 -9.89 5.04 23.86
C MET A 62 -9.38 3.69 23.36
N LYS A 63 -9.21 2.72 24.26
CA LYS A 63 -8.87 1.33 23.91
C LYS A 63 -9.90 0.71 22.95
N GLN A 64 -11.19 0.83 23.26
CA GLN A 64 -12.26 0.27 22.43
C GLN A 64 -12.32 0.92 21.05
N GLU A 65 -12.15 2.24 20.99
CA GLU A 65 -12.09 3.00 19.74
C GLU A 65 -10.88 2.59 18.89
N ILE A 66 -9.69 2.51 19.50
CA ILE A 66 -8.47 2.03 18.84
C ILE A 66 -8.67 0.64 18.26
N TRP A 67 -9.20 -0.28 19.06
CA TRP A 67 -9.45 -1.64 18.62
C TRP A 67 -10.45 -1.70 17.46
N GLY A 68 -11.60 -1.03 17.60
CA GLY A 68 -12.62 -0.99 16.55
C GLY A 68 -12.07 -0.47 15.21
N SER A 69 -11.29 0.61 15.26
CA SER A 69 -10.67 1.20 14.07
C SER A 69 -9.56 0.31 13.47
N ARG A 70 -8.72 -0.32 14.31
CA ARG A 70 -7.70 -1.31 13.90
C ARG A 70 -8.32 -2.47 13.13
N VAL A 71 -9.47 -2.96 13.57
CA VAL A 71 -10.13 -4.07 12.89
C VAL A 71 -10.84 -3.60 11.62
N ARG A 72 -11.50 -2.43 11.67
CA ARG A 72 -12.17 -1.82 10.50
C ARG A 72 -11.22 -1.68 9.31
N ILE A 73 -10.07 -1.02 9.51
CA ILE A 73 -9.10 -0.80 8.42
C ILE A 73 -8.59 -2.12 7.83
N ARG A 74 -8.29 -3.11 8.67
CA ARG A 74 -7.83 -4.44 8.22
C ARG A 74 -8.91 -5.17 7.43
N LYS A 75 -10.17 -5.11 7.87
CA LYS A 75 -11.30 -5.71 7.14
C LYS A 75 -11.43 -5.11 5.74
N VAL A 76 -11.50 -3.78 5.63
CA VAL A 76 -11.59 -3.11 4.32
C VAL A 76 -10.40 -3.48 3.45
N MET A 77 -9.19 -3.45 4.01
CA MET A 77 -8.00 -3.80 3.26
C MET A 77 -8.00 -5.26 2.78
N LYS A 78 -8.56 -6.19 3.55
CA LYS A 78 -8.68 -7.62 3.18
C LYS A 78 -9.66 -7.81 2.02
N GLU A 79 -10.76 -7.07 1.98
CA GLU A 79 -11.70 -7.09 0.86
C GLU A 79 -11.04 -6.59 -0.45
N GLU A 80 -10.19 -5.56 -0.35
CA GLU A 80 -9.42 -5.04 -1.50
C GLU A 80 -8.37 -6.05 -2.03
N MET A 81 -7.86 -6.97 -1.20
CA MET A 81 -6.83 -7.93 -1.63
C MET A 81 -7.31 -8.75 -2.83
N VAL A 82 -8.48 -9.36 -2.73
CA VAL A 82 -9.04 -10.23 -3.77
C VAL A 82 -9.65 -9.39 -4.89
N ASN A 83 -10.51 -8.43 -4.54
CA ASN A 83 -11.32 -7.70 -5.51
C ASN A 83 -10.52 -6.70 -6.33
N THR A 84 -9.39 -6.23 -5.81
CA THR A 84 -8.58 -5.19 -6.45
C THR A 84 -7.20 -5.71 -6.80
N TYR A 85 -6.36 -6.00 -5.81
CA TYR A 85 -4.93 -6.24 -6.07
C TYR A 85 -4.67 -7.56 -6.79
N LYS A 86 -5.31 -8.64 -6.35
CA LYS A 86 -5.20 -9.96 -6.99
C LYS A 86 -5.70 -9.92 -8.44
N SER A 87 -6.90 -9.39 -8.67
CA SER A 87 -7.46 -9.27 -10.02
C SER A 87 -6.57 -8.44 -10.96
N ARG A 88 -6.04 -7.30 -10.50
CA ARG A 88 -5.12 -6.46 -11.29
C ARG A 88 -3.84 -7.21 -11.65
N PHE A 89 -3.25 -7.91 -10.69
CA PHE A 89 -1.99 -8.63 -10.91
C PHE A 89 -2.16 -9.86 -11.80
N ASP A 90 -3.23 -10.64 -11.58
CA ASP A 90 -3.57 -11.79 -12.42
C ASP A 90 -3.81 -11.37 -13.88
N THR A 91 -4.37 -10.17 -14.10
CA THR A 91 -4.68 -9.65 -15.46
C THR A 91 -3.47 -8.99 -16.13
N HIS A 92 -2.68 -8.21 -15.40
CA HIS A 92 -1.68 -7.31 -15.99
C HIS A 92 -0.25 -7.47 -15.45
N GLY A 93 0.00 -8.38 -14.51
CA GLY A 93 1.27 -8.49 -13.77
C GLY A 93 2.54 -8.43 -14.64
N PRO A 94 2.69 -9.28 -15.67
CA PRO A 94 3.87 -9.24 -16.55
C PRO A 94 4.04 -7.92 -17.32
N ALA A 95 2.93 -7.32 -17.77
CA ALA A 95 2.94 -6.05 -18.48
C ALA A 95 3.25 -4.87 -17.54
N MET A 96 2.74 -4.92 -16.31
CA MET A 96 3.05 -3.96 -15.25
C MET A 96 4.54 -4.00 -14.90
N ARG A 97 5.13 -5.18 -14.69
CA ARG A 97 6.58 -5.31 -14.45
C ARG A 97 7.41 -4.71 -15.58
N SER A 98 7.04 -5.03 -16.82
CA SER A 98 7.70 -4.49 -18.02
C SER A 98 7.57 -2.97 -18.12
N TYR A 99 6.40 -2.41 -17.78
CA TYR A 99 6.16 -0.97 -17.79
C TYR A 99 6.97 -0.24 -16.71
N LEU A 100 7.05 -0.79 -15.50
CA LEU A 100 7.82 -0.20 -14.41
C LEU A 100 9.31 -0.10 -14.77
N ASN A 101 9.87 -1.13 -15.41
CA ASN A 101 11.25 -1.16 -15.89
C ASN A 101 11.54 -0.15 -17.03
N GLN A 102 10.50 0.39 -17.66
CA GLN A 102 10.63 1.41 -18.72
C GLN A 102 10.48 2.84 -18.19
N LEU A 103 10.09 3.02 -16.92
CA LEU A 103 9.96 4.35 -16.34
C LEU A 103 11.32 4.99 -16.14
N SER A 104 11.40 6.30 -16.41
CA SER A 104 12.60 7.07 -16.09
C SER A 104 12.80 7.19 -14.58
N GLY A 105 14.03 7.37 -14.11
CA GLY A 105 14.31 7.63 -12.68
C GLY A 105 13.52 8.82 -12.11
N LYS A 106 13.19 9.83 -12.93
CA LYS A 106 12.31 10.94 -12.53
C LYS A 106 10.86 10.48 -12.30
N ASP A 107 10.33 9.62 -13.16
CA ASP A 107 8.98 9.09 -13.03
C ASP A 107 8.88 8.14 -11.83
N LEU A 108 9.90 7.31 -11.61
CA LEU A 108 10.02 6.45 -10.43
C LEU A 108 10.07 7.28 -9.13
N THR A 109 10.93 8.29 -9.08
CA THR A 109 11.00 9.21 -7.93
C THR A 109 9.66 9.86 -7.66
N ARG A 110 8.98 10.34 -8.71
CA ARG A 110 7.68 10.97 -8.59
C ARG A 110 6.62 9.99 -8.11
N LEU A 111 6.62 8.76 -8.61
CA LEU A 111 5.68 7.69 -8.25
C LEU A 111 5.75 7.37 -6.75
N PHE A 112 6.96 7.21 -6.22
CA PHE A 112 7.20 6.81 -4.83
C PHE A 112 7.24 7.98 -3.84
N GLN A 113 6.99 9.21 -4.28
CA GLN A 113 6.94 10.34 -3.35
C GLN A 113 5.58 10.40 -2.63
N LEU A 114 5.58 10.36 -1.30
CA LEU A 114 4.38 10.51 -0.46
C LEU A 114 4.67 11.37 0.79
N PRO A 115 4.15 12.61 0.88
CA PRO A 115 4.24 13.42 2.09
C PRO A 115 3.69 12.69 3.33
N ARG A 116 4.35 12.87 4.47
CA ARG A 116 3.95 12.20 5.72
C ARG A 116 2.51 12.50 6.14
N SER A 117 2.08 13.75 5.95
CA SER A 117 0.72 14.20 6.28
C SER A 117 -0.34 13.49 5.45
N GLU A 118 -0.03 13.17 4.18
CA GLU A 118 -0.98 12.48 3.30
C GLU A 118 -1.26 11.04 3.77
N VAL A 119 -0.34 10.39 4.48
CA VAL A 119 -0.57 9.03 5.01
C VAL A 119 -1.76 8.99 5.97
N ALA A 120 -1.90 10.02 6.82
CA ALA A 120 -3.02 10.14 7.74
C ALA A 120 -4.32 10.49 7.01
N GLU A 121 -4.27 11.38 6.02
CA GLU A 121 -5.44 11.73 5.20
C GLU A 121 -5.95 10.53 4.40
N ILE A 122 -5.07 9.70 3.84
CA ILE A 122 -5.46 8.45 3.17
C ILE A 122 -6.23 7.56 4.14
N VAL A 123 -5.76 7.42 5.38
CA VAL A 123 -6.42 6.58 6.37
C VAL A 123 -7.80 7.12 6.76
N LYS A 124 -7.90 8.44 6.90
CA LYS A 124 -9.14 9.13 7.19
C LYS A 124 -10.15 9.03 6.05
N GLU A 125 -9.76 9.37 4.83
CA GLU A 125 -10.65 9.46 3.68
C GLU A 125 -11.01 8.09 3.10
N LYS A 126 -10.03 7.17 2.97
CA LYS A 126 -10.22 5.88 2.30
C LYS A 126 -10.83 4.83 3.23
N TYR A 127 -10.45 4.84 4.51
CA TYR A 127 -10.84 3.79 5.45
C TYR A 127 -11.81 4.26 6.56
N ASP A 128 -12.26 5.51 6.51
CA ASP A 128 -13.17 6.11 7.50
C ASP A 128 -12.66 5.91 8.93
N ILE A 129 -11.42 6.36 9.15
CA ILE A 129 -10.72 6.25 10.42
C ILE A 129 -10.47 7.64 11.00
N ASP A 130 -11.02 7.89 12.17
CA ASP A 130 -10.88 9.13 12.92
C ASP A 130 -10.54 8.88 14.40
N GLY A 131 -10.57 9.97 15.18
CA GLY A 131 -10.47 9.95 16.64
C GLY A 131 -9.17 9.34 17.19
N ALA A 132 -9.30 8.53 18.24
CA ALA A 132 -8.19 7.98 19.02
C ALA A 132 -7.20 7.19 18.17
N PHE A 133 -7.69 6.36 17.25
CA PHE A 133 -6.79 5.55 16.42
C PHE A 133 -6.05 6.40 15.41
N LEU A 134 -6.67 7.44 14.83
CA LEU A 134 -5.97 8.34 13.92
C LEU A 134 -4.79 9.04 14.61
N VAL A 135 -4.97 9.45 15.87
CA VAL A 135 -3.88 10.03 16.69
C VAL A 135 -2.75 9.02 16.90
N VAL A 136 -3.07 7.78 17.30
CA VAL A 136 -2.08 6.71 17.45
C VAL A 136 -1.37 6.43 16.12
N PHE A 137 -2.12 6.36 15.03
CA PHE A 137 -1.62 6.09 13.70
C PHE A 137 -0.66 7.19 13.23
N CYS A 138 -0.97 8.47 13.49
CA CYS A 138 -0.05 9.59 13.22
C CYS A 138 1.28 9.46 13.98
N ALA A 139 1.23 9.07 15.26
CA ALA A 139 2.43 8.82 16.05
C ALA A 139 3.24 7.63 15.48
N VAL A 140 2.57 6.55 15.09
CA VAL A 140 3.18 5.38 14.43
C VAL A 140 3.78 5.73 13.08
N VAL A 141 3.13 6.55 12.25
CA VAL A 141 3.69 7.03 10.98
C VAL A 141 4.98 7.83 11.22
N GLU A 142 5.03 8.65 12.29
CA GLU A 142 6.28 9.32 12.67
C GLU A 142 7.34 8.35 13.19
N GLN A 143 6.94 7.28 13.86
CA GLN A 143 7.84 6.19 14.25
C GLN A 143 8.42 5.50 13.00
N VAL A 144 7.61 5.15 12.00
CA VAL A 144 8.06 4.57 10.72
C VAL A 144 9.01 5.53 9.96
N ALA A 145 8.68 6.83 9.93
CA ALA A 145 9.54 7.85 9.32
C ALA A 145 10.91 7.99 9.98
N ASN A 146 11.07 7.52 11.23
CA ASN A 146 12.32 7.57 11.98
C ASN A 146 12.75 6.18 12.46
N PHE A 147 12.32 5.12 11.75
CA PHE A 147 12.50 3.74 12.19
C PHE A 147 13.96 3.38 12.49
N PRO A 148 14.98 3.79 11.69
CA PRO A 148 16.38 3.48 11.99
C PRO A 148 16.87 4.02 13.35
N ILE A 149 16.27 5.11 13.85
CA ILE A 149 16.67 5.74 15.12
C ILE A 149 16.08 4.99 16.32
N THR A 150 15.01 4.21 16.12
CA THR A 150 14.39 3.40 17.18
C THR A 150 15.31 2.26 17.63
N GLY A 151 16.17 1.80 16.72
CA GLY A 151 17.02 0.62 16.90
C GLY A 151 16.24 -0.69 17.01
N TYR A 152 14.95 -0.72 16.62
CA TYR A 152 14.20 -1.97 16.52
C TYR A 152 14.78 -2.88 15.44
N THR A 153 14.63 -4.19 15.64
CA THR A 153 14.73 -5.18 14.56
C THR A 153 13.62 -4.99 13.52
N ASP A 154 13.83 -5.50 12.30
CA ASP A 154 12.84 -5.39 11.23
C ASP A 154 11.47 -5.94 11.66
N ASP A 155 10.40 -5.21 11.37
CA ASP A 155 9.03 -5.63 11.66
C ASP A 155 8.51 -6.67 10.65
N GLY A 156 9.01 -6.62 9.42
CA GLY A 156 8.56 -7.42 8.30
C GLY A 156 8.72 -8.92 8.54
N ARG A 157 7.75 -9.70 8.07
CA ARG A 157 7.70 -11.15 8.29
C ARG A 157 7.88 -11.94 7.01
N GLY A 158 7.49 -11.37 5.88
CA GLY A 158 7.74 -11.92 4.54
C GLY A 158 9.01 -11.34 3.90
N ALA A 159 9.60 -12.07 2.95
CA ALA A 159 10.78 -11.59 2.21
C ALA A 159 10.50 -10.27 1.46
N SER A 160 9.34 -10.15 0.82
CA SER A 160 8.93 -8.92 0.11
C SER A 160 8.69 -7.76 1.08
N GLU A 161 8.07 -8.02 2.23
CA GLU A 161 7.82 -7.03 3.27
C GLU A 161 9.12 -6.51 3.91
N LEU A 162 10.07 -7.40 4.21
CA LEU A 162 11.38 -7.04 4.74
C LEU A 162 12.18 -6.19 3.75
N ARG A 163 12.15 -6.55 2.45
CA ARG A 163 12.79 -5.74 1.41
C ARG A 163 12.15 -4.36 1.31
N PHE A 164 10.81 -4.28 1.32
CA PHE A 164 10.09 -3.01 1.32
C PHE A 164 10.44 -2.15 2.54
N GLU A 165 10.45 -2.73 3.74
CA GLU A 165 10.80 -2.02 4.97
C GLU A 165 12.21 -1.43 4.94
N ARG A 166 13.20 -2.19 4.46
CA ARG A 166 14.61 -1.76 4.39
C ARG A 166 14.85 -0.69 3.33
N THR A 167 14.04 -0.67 2.28
CA THR A 167 14.15 0.32 1.19
C THR A 167 13.32 1.57 1.42
N LEU A 168 12.31 1.50 2.29
CA LEU A 168 11.48 2.64 2.67
C LEU A 168 12.31 3.66 3.45
N VAL A 169 12.44 4.86 2.88
CA VAL A 169 13.14 5.99 3.49
C VAL A 169 12.20 7.18 3.67
N PHE A 170 12.56 8.04 4.62
CA PHE A 170 11.85 9.29 4.85
C PHE A 170 12.80 10.48 4.76
N ASN A 171 12.41 11.46 3.94
CA ASN A 171 13.09 12.75 3.84
C ASN A 171 12.15 13.87 4.29
N LYS A 172 12.57 14.71 5.24
CA LYS A 172 11.77 15.83 5.76
C LYS A 172 11.25 16.79 4.68
N ARG A 173 11.96 16.93 3.55
CA ARG A 173 11.56 17.80 2.44
C ARG A 173 10.69 17.09 1.40
N GLY A 174 10.80 15.76 1.30
CA GLY A 174 10.21 14.98 0.20
C GLY A 174 9.07 14.05 0.62
N GLY A 175 8.99 13.68 1.90
CA GLY A 175 8.09 12.63 2.38
C GLY A 175 8.76 11.26 2.40
N PHE A 176 7.91 10.22 2.42
CA PHE A 176 8.31 8.84 2.17
C PHE A 176 8.72 8.66 0.71
N GLY A 177 9.68 7.76 0.51
CA GLY A 177 10.13 7.28 -0.79
C GLY A 177 10.85 5.96 -0.65
N LEU A 178 11.30 5.42 -1.78
CA LEU A 178 12.14 4.25 -1.82
C LEU A 178 13.56 4.67 -2.20
N ASN A 179 14.55 4.21 -1.43
CA ASN A 179 15.95 4.39 -1.78
C ASN A 179 16.39 3.20 -2.63
N PHE A 180 16.81 3.49 -3.86
CA PHE A 180 17.28 2.50 -4.81
C PHE A 180 18.78 2.70 -4.99
N GLU A 181 19.59 1.70 -4.64
CA GLU A 181 21.02 1.70 -4.99
C GLU A 181 21.19 1.48 -6.50
N GLU A 182 20.31 0.67 -7.11
CA GLU A 182 20.19 0.45 -8.55
C GLU A 182 18.73 0.55 -9.03
N GLU A 183 18.46 1.22 -10.16
CA GLU A 183 17.09 1.46 -10.68
C GLU A 183 16.33 0.17 -11.06
N LEU A 184 17.04 -0.93 -11.38
CA LEU A 184 16.43 -2.21 -11.74
C LEU A 184 15.95 -2.99 -10.51
N GLU A 185 16.64 -2.89 -9.37
CA GLU A 185 16.23 -3.56 -8.12
C GLU A 185 14.96 -2.93 -7.53
N ALA A 186 14.78 -1.64 -7.76
CA ALA A 186 13.61 -0.86 -7.37
C ALA A 186 12.29 -1.47 -7.82
N ALA A 187 12.26 -1.85 -9.11
CA ALA A 187 11.08 -2.33 -9.77
C ALA A 187 10.70 -3.72 -9.28
N ASP A 188 11.69 -4.59 -9.08
CA ASP A 188 11.44 -5.94 -8.58
C ASP A 188 10.97 -5.91 -7.12
N ILE A 189 11.59 -5.10 -6.25
CA ILE A 189 11.15 -4.97 -4.84
C ILE A 189 9.70 -4.49 -4.74
N PHE A 190 9.33 -3.47 -5.52
CA PHE A 190 7.98 -2.94 -5.48
C PHE A 190 6.96 -3.88 -6.11
N VAL A 191 7.26 -4.51 -7.26
CA VAL A 191 6.34 -5.44 -7.93
C VAL A 191 6.14 -6.70 -7.10
N ASP A 192 7.19 -7.24 -6.49
CA ASP A 192 7.10 -8.41 -5.61
C ASP A 192 6.25 -8.08 -4.36
N PHE A 193 6.35 -6.85 -3.83
CA PHE A 193 5.48 -6.42 -2.75
C PHE A 193 4.04 -6.17 -3.22
N MET A 194 3.84 -5.62 -4.42
CA MET A 194 2.51 -5.46 -5.03
C MET A 194 1.79 -6.80 -5.23
N GLU A 195 2.51 -7.84 -5.66
CA GLU A 195 1.96 -9.20 -5.76
C GLU A 195 1.48 -9.69 -4.39
N ALA A 196 2.27 -9.43 -3.34
CA ALA A 196 1.90 -9.78 -1.97
C ALA A 196 0.64 -9.03 -1.46
N LEU A 197 0.31 -7.84 -2.00
CA LEU A 197 -0.94 -7.13 -1.66
C LEU A 197 -2.20 -7.91 -2.06
N GLY A 198 -2.10 -8.78 -3.09
CA GLY A 198 -3.17 -9.69 -3.53
C GLY A 198 -3.02 -11.12 -2.99
N GLY A 199 -2.09 -11.35 -2.06
CA GLY A 199 -1.75 -12.66 -1.52
C GLY A 199 -2.83 -13.28 -0.64
N PRO A 200 -2.57 -14.46 -0.04
CA PRO A 200 -3.54 -15.17 0.80
C PRO A 200 -3.78 -14.51 2.17
N LYS A 201 -2.88 -13.63 2.62
CA LYS A 201 -2.95 -12.96 3.92
C LYS A 201 -2.55 -11.49 3.80
N LEU A 202 -3.24 -10.63 4.55
CA LEU A 202 -3.00 -9.19 4.55
C LEU A 202 -1.61 -8.82 5.08
N MET A 203 -1.18 -9.51 6.14
CA MET A 203 0.14 -9.39 6.75
C MET A 203 0.66 -10.81 6.97
N PRO A 204 1.72 -11.24 6.27
CA PRO A 204 2.23 -12.60 6.41
C PRO A 204 2.80 -12.83 7.81
N ARG A 205 2.74 -14.08 8.29
CA ARG A 205 3.44 -14.51 9.51
C ARG A 205 4.87 -14.93 9.16
N ARG A 206 5.78 -14.90 10.14
CA ARG A 206 7.16 -15.39 9.93
C ARG A 206 7.09 -16.88 9.53
N PRO A 207 7.86 -17.33 8.52
CA PRO A 207 7.93 -18.76 8.22
C PRO A 207 8.39 -19.51 9.47
N ARG A 208 7.73 -20.62 9.79
CA ARG A 208 8.22 -21.51 10.87
C ARG A 208 9.61 -21.99 10.47
N SER A 209 10.63 -21.67 11.26
CA SER A 209 11.89 -22.41 11.17
C SER A 209 11.58 -23.83 11.65
N VAL A 210 11.42 -24.76 10.71
CA VAL A 210 11.40 -26.18 11.07
C VAL A 210 12.82 -26.52 11.48
N VAL A 211 13.10 -26.40 12.78
CA VAL A 211 14.25 -27.08 13.35
C VAL A 211 13.90 -28.56 13.26
N VAL A 212 14.42 -29.24 12.24
CA VAL A 212 14.38 -30.70 12.17
C VAL A 212 15.35 -31.19 13.24
N GLU A 213 14.92 -31.19 14.50
CA GLU A 213 15.53 -32.09 15.47
C GLU A 213 15.01 -33.48 15.18
N GLU A 214 15.88 -34.30 14.58
CA GLU A 214 15.66 -35.75 14.50
C GLU A 214 15.57 -36.32 15.93
N GLY A 215 14.34 -36.47 16.41
CA GLY A 215 14.01 -37.39 17.47
C GLY A 215 13.66 -36.76 18.81
N LYS A 216 12.38 -36.40 18.95
CA LYS A 216 11.48 -36.91 20.00
C LYS A 216 10.11 -36.27 19.83
N GLY A 217 9.07 -37.09 19.85
CA GLY A 217 7.70 -36.62 19.98
C GLY A 217 7.56 -35.83 21.28
N GLY A 218 7.43 -34.52 21.15
CA GLY A 218 7.10 -33.58 22.20
C GLY A 218 6.13 -32.59 21.58
N GLU A 219 5.09 -32.25 22.33
CA GLU A 219 4.03 -31.32 21.94
C GLU A 219 4.65 -30.04 21.36
N GLU A 220 4.18 -29.61 20.18
CA GLU A 220 4.61 -28.38 19.52
C GLU A 220 4.18 -27.18 20.37
N GLU A 221 4.97 -26.84 21.39
CA GLU A 221 4.88 -25.55 22.05
C GLU A 221 5.32 -24.48 21.03
N GLU A 222 4.39 -23.59 20.69
CA GLU A 222 4.67 -22.40 19.89
C GLU A 222 5.68 -21.53 20.64
N GLU A 223 6.97 -21.64 20.33
CA GLU A 223 7.95 -20.61 20.68
C GLU A 223 7.65 -19.37 19.81
N GLU A 224 6.64 -18.59 20.23
CA GLU A 224 6.46 -17.21 19.82
C GLU A 224 7.75 -16.47 20.21
N GLU A 225 8.60 -16.11 19.23
CA GLU A 225 9.79 -15.30 19.48
C GLU A 225 9.41 -14.10 20.36
N GLU A 226 10.01 -14.02 21.57
CA GLU A 226 9.78 -12.93 22.50
C GLU A 226 10.01 -11.60 21.78
N GLU A 227 8.92 -10.87 21.56
CA GLU A 227 8.96 -9.62 20.82
C GLU A 227 9.83 -8.60 21.55
N GLU A 228 10.73 -7.93 20.81
CA GLU A 228 11.56 -6.86 21.34
C GLU A 228 10.71 -5.61 21.66
N VAL A 229 10.04 -5.64 22.82
CA VAL A 229 9.33 -4.48 23.36
C VAL A 229 10.35 -3.56 24.03
N LYS A 230 10.68 -2.42 23.42
CA LYS A 230 11.58 -1.41 24.02
C LYS A 230 10.85 -0.42 24.93
N GLY A 231 9.71 -0.82 25.50
CA GLY A 231 8.86 0.01 26.34
C GLY A 231 8.69 -0.57 27.75
N VAL A 232 8.70 0.32 28.76
CA VAL A 232 8.43 -0.04 30.16
C VAL A 232 6.98 -0.52 30.34
N ARG A 233 6.07 -0.13 29.42
CA ARG A 233 4.64 -0.45 29.49
C ARG A 233 4.24 -1.76 28.79
N GLY A 234 5.19 -2.52 28.26
CA GLY A 234 4.90 -3.82 27.63
C GLY A 234 4.10 -3.75 26.32
N GLN A 235 3.90 -2.55 25.77
CA GLN A 235 3.13 -2.32 24.54
C GLN A 235 4.01 -2.35 23.31
N SER A 236 3.53 -3.03 22.27
CA SER A 236 4.16 -3.07 20.95
C SER A 236 3.30 -2.30 19.95
N PHE A 237 3.95 -1.59 19.02
CA PHE A 237 3.29 -0.98 17.86
C PHE A 237 3.73 -1.62 16.54
N ARG A 238 4.36 -2.80 16.59
CA ARG A 238 4.84 -3.53 15.39
C ARG A 238 3.73 -3.70 14.36
N ALA A 239 2.58 -4.20 14.77
CA ALA A 239 1.45 -4.44 13.86
C ALA A 239 0.93 -3.14 13.23
N ASP A 240 0.93 -2.03 13.97
CA ASP A 240 0.51 -0.73 13.45
C ASP A 240 1.58 -0.11 12.53
N ARG A 241 2.88 -0.31 12.81
CA ARG A 241 3.97 0.11 11.91
C ARG A 241 3.90 -0.64 10.58
N ARG A 242 3.65 -1.94 10.61
CA ARG A 242 3.42 -2.76 9.41
C ARG A 242 2.18 -2.28 8.64
N LEU A 243 1.09 -2.00 9.35
CA LEU A 243 -0.12 -1.42 8.76
C LEU A 243 0.18 -0.05 8.09
N ALA A 244 0.96 0.82 8.72
CA ALA A 244 1.37 2.10 8.13
C ALA A 244 2.19 1.91 6.85
N ARG A 245 3.16 0.98 6.84
CA ARG A 245 3.91 0.60 5.63
C ARG A 245 2.99 0.05 4.53
N LEU A 246 1.98 -0.73 4.91
CA LEU A 246 0.98 -1.26 3.98
C LEU A 246 0.11 -0.17 3.36
N VAL A 247 -0.32 0.84 4.14
CA VAL A 247 -1.01 2.03 3.62
C VAL A 247 -0.16 2.73 2.56
N ILE A 248 1.12 2.97 2.86
CA ILE A 248 2.06 3.64 1.95
C ILE A 248 2.20 2.84 0.64
N ALA A 249 2.41 1.52 0.74
CA ALA A 249 2.57 0.68 -0.44
C ALA A 249 1.31 0.61 -1.31
N ARG A 250 0.12 0.52 -0.69
CA ARG A 250 -1.15 0.50 -1.42
C ARG A 250 -1.40 1.81 -2.17
N TYR A 251 -1.05 2.94 -1.56
CA TYR A 251 -1.10 4.24 -2.23
C TYR A 251 -0.23 4.26 -3.49
N TRP A 252 1.02 3.82 -3.39
CA TRP A 252 1.92 3.73 -4.54
C TRP A 252 1.42 2.73 -5.58
N ALA A 253 0.85 1.59 -5.16
CA ALA A 253 0.30 0.58 -6.05
C ALA A 253 -0.89 1.10 -6.86
N ASP A 254 -1.82 1.81 -6.21
CA ASP A 254 -2.99 2.42 -6.87
C ASP A 254 -2.56 3.50 -7.87
N ARG A 255 -1.57 4.32 -7.49
CA ARG A 255 -1.01 5.35 -8.37
C ARG A 255 -0.28 4.76 -9.56
N PHE A 256 0.54 3.73 -9.34
CA PHE A 256 1.26 3.02 -10.39
C PHE A 256 0.30 2.38 -11.38
N TYR A 257 -0.71 1.66 -10.88
CA TYR A 257 -1.72 1.04 -11.74
C TYR A 257 -2.48 2.06 -12.58
N SER A 258 -2.81 3.22 -11.99
CA SER A 258 -3.43 4.33 -12.72
C SER A 258 -2.52 4.92 -13.82
N MET A 259 -1.21 4.97 -13.59
CA MET A 259 -0.24 5.37 -14.61
C MET A 259 -0.13 4.33 -15.73
N PHE A 260 -0.10 3.04 -15.36
CA PHE A 260 -0.05 1.93 -16.29
C PHE A 260 -1.26 1.91 -17.23
N LEU A 261 -2.49 2.02 -16.71
CA LEU A 261 -3.70 2.05 -17.54
C LEU A 261 -3.67 3.21 -18.55
N LYS A 262 -3.31 4.41 -18.10
CA LYS A 262 -3.15 5.57 -19.00
C LYS A 262 -2.11 5.35 -20.09
N SER A 263 -1.12 4.49 -19.86
CA SER A 263 -0.11 4.15 -20.86
C SER A 263 -0.63 3.16 -21.91
N LEU A 264 -1.58 2.30 -21.54
CA LEU A 264 -2.25 1.40 -22.47
C LEU A 264 -3.18 2.19 -23.40
N ASP A 265 -4.00 3.09 -22.83
CA ASP A 265 -4.92 3.93 -23.59
C ASP A 265 -4.18 4.75 -24.67
N LYS A 266 -3.04 5.35 -24.32
CA LYS A 266 -2.20 6.09 -25.27
C LYS A 266 -1.64 5.23 -26.40
N LYS A 267 -1.21 4.01 -26.11
CA LYS A 267 -0.71 3.09 -27.13
C LYS A 267 -1.82 2.69 -28.10
N GLU A 268 -3.04 2.51 -27.61
CA GLU A 268 -4.19 2.22 -28.48
C GLU A 268 -4.56 3.41 -29.38
N GLU A 269 -4.47 4.64 -28.87
CA GLU A 269 -4.69 5.86 -29.65
C GLU A 269 -3.62 6.04 -30.74
N GLU A 270 -2.34 5.84 -30.41
CA GLU A 270 -1.22 5.94 -31.38
C GLU A 270 -1.34 4.90 -32.51
N VAL A 271 -1.80 3.68 -32.20
CA VAL A 271 -2.03 2.63 -33.19
C VAL A 271 -3.18 3.02 -34.13
N LYS A 272 -4.28 3.58 -33.61
CA LYS A 272 -5.42 4.03 -34.42
C LYS A 272 -5.04 5.17 -35.38
N VAL A 273 -4.30 6.17 -34.90
CA VAL A 273 -3.84 7.30 -35.74
C VAL A 273 -2.88 6.80 -36.83
N GLY A 274 -1.96 5.89 -36.50
CA GLY A 274 -1.04 5.30 -37.47
C GLY A 274 -1.71 4.41 -38.53
N GLU A 275 -2.86 3.79 -38.20
CA GLU A 275 -3.68 3.06 -39.17
C GLU A 275 -4.47 4.02 -40.09
N GLU A 276 -5.01 5.12 -39.57
CA GLU A 276 -5.70 6.14 -40.36
C GLU A 276 -4.77 6.86 -41.35
N GLU A 277 -3.55 7.24 -40.93
CA GLU A 277 -2.55 7.86 -41.82
C GLU A 277 -2.08 6.92 -42.95
N LYS A 278 -2.00 5.60 -42.70
CA LYS A 278 -1.67 4.61 -43.75
C LYS A 278 -2.79 4.43 -44.77
N VAL A 279 -4.05 4.59 -44.36
CA VAL A 279 -5.21 4.51 -45.25
C VAL A 279 -5.33 5.76 -46.13
N GLU A 280 -4.97 6.94 -45.61
CA GLU A 280 -4.93 8.18 -46.41
C GLU A 280 -3.72 8.24 -47.35
N GLY A 281 -2.53 7.83 -46.92
CA GLY A 281 -1.33 7.77 -47.77
C GLY A 281 -1.43 6.79 -48.95
N SER A 282 -2.38 5.86 -48.93
CA SER A 282 -2.64 4.94 -50.05
C SER A 282 -3.61 5.49 -51.12
N LYS A 283 -4.23 6.67 -50.89
CA LYS A 283 -5.17 7.28 -51.86
C LYS A 283 -4.52 8.28 -52.83
N GLU A 284 -3.28 8.69 -52.62
CA GLU A 284 -2.57 9.64 -53.52
C GLU A 284 -1.81 8.97 -54.69
N GLY A 285 -1.94 7.64 -54.86
CA GLY A 285 -1.37 6.90 -56.01
C GLY A 285 -2.29 6.78 -57.24
N GLY A 286 -3.44 7.46 -57.25
CA GLY A 286 -4.39 7.43 -58.37
C GLY A 286 -4.00 8.41 -59.47
N LEU A 287 -3.34 7.90 -60.52
CA LEU A 287 -3.06 8.59 -61.79
C LEU A 287 -4.23 9.48 -62.24
N PHE A 288 -4.06 10.79 -62.16
CA PHE A 288 -4.92 11.77 -62.82
C PHE A 288 -4.57 11.77 -64.32
N MET A 289 -5.24 10.93 -65.11
CA MET A 289 -5.20 11.07 -66.57
C MET A 289 -6.10 12.24 -66.99
N PRO A 290 -5.61 13.20 -67.80
CA PRO A 290 -6.44 14.26 -68.34
C PRO A 290 -7.34 13.70 -69.46
N PRO A 291 -8.62 14.09 -69.56
CA PRO A 291 -9.45 13.71 -70.69
C PRO A 291 -9.02 14.48 -71.95
N ALA A 292 -8.50 13.75 -72.94
CA ALA A 292 -8.28 14.26 -74.28
C ALA A 292 -9.63 14.50 -74.99
N LEU A 293 -9.74 15.67 -75.59
CA LEU A 293 -10.78 16.05 -76.54
C LEU A 293 -10.68 15.20 -77.82
N SER A 294 -11.79 14.62 -78.28
CA SER A 294 -12.09 14.59 -79.72
C SER A 294 -13.59 14.42 -79.99
N ASN A 295 -14.09 15.35 -80.79
CA ASN A 295 -15.44 15.44 -81.36
C ASN A 295 -15.72 14.32 -82.37
N LEU A 296 -16.98 13.88 -82.46
CA LEU A 296 -17.77 13.82 -83.72
C LEU A 296 -19.10 13.10 -83.43
N ASP A 297 -20.20 13.85 -83.49
CA ASP A 297 -21.47 13.43 -84.13
C ASP A 297 -22.60 14.40 -83.78
N LYS A 298 -22.64 15.52 -84.49
CA LYS A 298 -23.85 16.31 -84.71
C LYS A 298 -23.78 17.00 -86.09
N LEU A 299 -24.35 16.36 -87.10
CA LEU A 299 -24.94 17.05 -88.25
C LEU A 299 -26.27 16.35 -88.59
N LYS A 300 -27.36 16.97 -88.11
CA LYS A 300 -28.69 16.88 -88.72
C LYS A 300 -28.80 18.08 -89.66
N LEU A 301 -28.84 17.80 -90.96
CA LEU A 301 -29.55 18.43 -92.09
C LEU A 301 -28.75 18.22 -93.37
#